data_AF-A0A3D1BD73-F1
#
_entry.id   AF-A0A3D1BD73-F1
#
_cell.length_a   1.000
_cell.length_b   1.000
_cell.length_c   1.000
_cell.angle_alpha   90.00
_cell.angle_beta   90.00
_cell.angle_gamma   90.00
#
_symmetry.space_group_name_H-M   'P 1'
#
loop_
_entity.id
_entity.type
_entity.pdbx_description
1 polymer ?
#
loop_
_entity_poly.entity_id
_entity_poly.type
_entity_poly.pdbx_seq_one_letter_code
_entity_poly.pdbx_strand_id
1 'polypeptide(L)' 'PRMASRRFVLQPLADLAPDLEVGGQTVRMALDACPAVPEVVPVATPS' A
#
# COMPACT_ATOMS: atom_id res chain seq x y z
N PRO A 1 -11.15 0.57 -5.59
CA PRO A 1 -10.65 -0.05 -4.34
C PRO A 1 -9.19 0.37 -4.02
N ARG A 2 -8.99 1.49 -3.30
CA ARG A 2 -7.65 2.06 -3.02
C ARG A 2 -6.99 1.55 -1.72
N MET A 3 -7.68 0.76 -0.89
CA MET A 3 -7.15 0.38 0.43
C MET A 3 -6.01 -0.64 0.36
N ALA A 4 -6.09 -1.62 -0.54
CA ALA A 4 -5.08 -2.68 -0.69
C ALA A 4 -3.71 -2.20 -1.19
N SER A 5 -3.61 -0.95 -1.65
CA SER A 5 -2.35 -0.35 -2.13
C SER A 5 -1.65 0.49 -1.07
N ARG A 6 -2.21 0.59 0.14
CA ARG A 6 -1.67 1.44 1.20
C ARG A 6 -0.82 0.63 2.16
N ARG A 7 0.37 1.14 2.45
CA ARG A 7 1.33 0.51 3.36
C ARG A 7 0.77 0.18 4.75
N PHE A 8 -0.07 1.04 5.31
CA PHE A 8 -0.69 0.80 6.63
C PHE A 8 -1.70 -0.37 6.62
N VAL A 9 -2.20 -0.76 5.45
CA VAL A 9 -3.07 -1.93 5.28
C VAL A 9 -2.24 -3.18 5.00
N LEU A 10 -1.19 -3.03 4.18
CA LEU A 10 -0.33 -4.13 3.77
C LEU A 10 0.59 -4.63 4.90
N GLN A 11 1.07 -3.74 5.78
CA GLN A 11 2.00 -4.13 6.87
C GLN A 11 1.36 -5.12 7.86
N PRO A 12 0.17 -4.86 8.45
CA PRO A 12 -0.46 -5.85 9.35
C PRO A 12 -0.77 -7.18 8.67
N LEU A 13 -1.13 -7.14 7.39
CA LEU A 13 -1.40 -8.36 6.61
C LEU A 13 -0.12 -9.15 6.34
N ALA A 14 1.00 -8.47 6.08
CA ALA A 14 2.29 -9.15 5.87
C ALA A 14 2.78 -9.81 7.16
N ASP A 15 2.51 -9.20 8.32
CA ASP A 15 2.89 -9.71 9.63
C ASP A 15 2.06 -10.96 10.02
N LEU A 16 0.79 -11.02 9.61
CA LEU A 16 -0.14 -12.12 9.95
C LEU A 16 -0.24 -13.22 8.89
N ALA A 17 -0.19 -12.86 7.60
CA ALA A 17 -0.45 -13.74 6.46
C ALA A 17 0.30 -13.28 5.20
N PRO A 18 1.64 -13.45 5.13
CA PRO A 18 2.48 -12.90 4.07
C PRO A 18 2.16 -13.46 2.67
N ASP A 19 1.67 -14.69 2.60
CA ASP A 19 1.37 -15.40 1.34
C ASP A 19 -0.08 -15.20 0.87
N LEU A 20 -0.89 -14.44 1.60
CA LEU A 20 -2.25 -14.08 1.18
C LEU A 20 -2.20 -13.33 -0.16
N GLU A 21 -3.02 -13.73 -1.12
CA GLU A 21 -3.07 -13.06 -2.42
C GLU A 21 -4.05 -11.87 -2.42
N VAL A 22 -3.59 -10.72 -2.89
CA VAL A 22 -4.38 -9.51 -3.07
C VAL A 22 -4.08 -8.92 -4.44
N GLY A 23 -5.08 -8.89 -5.33
CA GLY A 23 -4.92 -8.33 -6.68
C GLY A 23 -3.91 -9.09 -7.55
N GLY A 24 -3.80 -10.41 -7.37
CA GLY A 24 -2.93 -11.29 -8.18
C GLY A 24 -1.46 -11.32 -7.76
N GLN A 25 -1.11 -10.76 -6.60
CA GLN A 25 0.22 -10.87 -5.99
C GLN A 25 0.09 -11.12 -4.49
N THR A 26 1.13 -11.66 -3.86
CA THR A 26 1.12 -11.85 -2.41
C THR A 26 1.19 -10.51 -1.67
N VAL A 27 0.66 -10.46 -0.46
CA VAL A 27 0.74 -9.27 0.41
C VAL A 27 2.20 -8.83 0.61
N ARG A 28 3.13 -9.77 0.75
CA ARG A 28 4.56 -9.47 0.85
C ARG A 28 5.06 -8.69 -0.37
N MET A 29 4.77 -9.18 -1.58
CA MET A 29 5.17 -8.50 -2.82
C MET A 29 4.53 -7.13 -2.95
N ALA A 30 3.25 -7.00 -2.58
CA ALA A 30 2.55 -5.73 -2.59
C ALA A 30 3.17 -4.71 -1.62
N LEU A 31 3.60 -5.17 -0.43
CA LEU A 31 4.24 -4.32 0.56
C LEU A 31 5.62 -3.84 0.11
N ASP A 32 6.40 -4.71 -0.55
CA ASP A 32 7.72 -4.37 -1.09
C ASP A 32 7.62 -3.37 -2.25
N ALA A 33 6.57 -3.46 -3.07
CA ALA A 33 6.28 -2.51 -4.14
C ALA A 33 5.65 -1.19 -3.64
N CYS A 34 5.18 -1.14 -2.38
CA CYS A 34 4.49 0.03 -1.83
C CYS A 34 5.49 1.04 -1.23
N PRO A 35 5.53 2.29 -1.72
CA PRO A 35 6.47 3.29 -1.23
C PRO A 35 6.31 3.54 0.27
N ALA A 36 7.44 3.67 0.98
CA ALA A 36 7.46 3.87 2.43
C ALA A 36 6.89 5.22 2.85
N VAL A 37 7.12 6.25 2.05
CA VAL A 37 6.62 7.61 2.27
C VAL A 37 5.48 7.87 1.29
N PRO A 38 4.28 8.26 1.79
CA PRO A 38 3.20 8.64 0.89
C PRO A 38 3.60 9.88 0.10
N GLU A 39 3.38 9.85 -1.21
CA GLU A 39 3.59 11.00 -2.07
C GLU A 39 2.64 12.13 -1.65
N VAL A 40 3.21 13.24 -1.18
CA VAL A 40 2.46 14.45 -0.82
C VAL A 40 2.35 15.31 -2.06
N VAL A 41 1.18 15.30 -2.69
CA VAL A 41 0.87 16.21 -3.80
C VAL A 41 0.36 17.53 -3.22
N PRO A 42 1.04 18.68 -3.45
CA PRO A 42 0.54 19.97 -3.01
C PRO A 42 -0.81 20.25 -3.67
N VAL A 43 -1.80 20.64 -2.86
CA VAL A 43 -3.07 21.13 -3.42
C VAL A 43 -2.79 22.49 -4.08
N ALA A 44 -3.11 22.63 -5.37
CA ALA A 44 -3.01 23.91 -6.04
C ALA A 44 -3.93 24.90 -5.33
N THR A 45 -3.37 25.95 -4.74
CA THR A 45 -4.13 27.03 -4.14
C THR A 45 -4.71 27.86 -5.29
N PRO A 46 -6.04 28.00 -5.42
CA PRO A 46 -6.59 28.89 -6.43
C PRO A 46 -6.19 30.33 -6.11
N SER A 47 -5.61 31.01 -7.11
CA SER A 47 -5.21 32.43 -7.06
C SER A 47 -6.41 33.38 -6.96
#